data_AF-A0A660XW18-F1
#
_entry.id   AF-A0A660XW18-F1
#
_cell.length_a   1.000
_cell.length_b   1.000
_cell.length_c   1.000
_cell.angle_alpha   90.00
_cell.angle_beta   90.00
_cell.angle_gamma   90.00
#
_symmetry.space_group_name_H-M   'P 1'
#
loop_
_entity.id
_entity.type
_entity.pdbx_description
1 polymer ?
#
loop_
_entity_poly.entity_id
_entity_poly.type
_entity_poly.pdbx_seq_one_letter_code
_entity_poly.pdbx_strand_id
1 'polypeptide(L)' 'MECWGKVKVWDRDGNPSEWSEPTRWTMGLLKREDWKAKWIGYDEPAEWEERLLTFEGCRWTSSSAQKTGISP' A
#
# COMPACT_ATOMS: atom_id res chain seq x y z
N MET A 1 1.26 -5.36 -21.51
CA MET A 1 0.66 -5.95 -22.73
C MET A 1 -0.39 -4.97 -23.22
N GLU A 2 -0.37 -4.62 -24.50
CA GLU A 2 -1.38 -3.75 -25.13
C GLU A 2 -2.22 -4.59 -26.09
N CYS A 3 -3.53 -4.38 -26.14
CA CYS A 3 -4.42 -5.00 -27.12
C CYS A 3 -5.35 -3.96 -27.75
N TRP A 4 -5.82 -4.26 -28.96
CA TRP A 4 -6.61 -3.36 -29.79
C TRP A 4 -7.88 -4.11 -30.20
N GLY A 5 -9.03 -3.42 -30.18
CA GLY A 5 -10.32 -4.04 -30.43
C GLY A 5 -11.31 -3.13 -31.15
N LYS A 6 -12.32 -3.75 -31.76
CA LYS A 6 -13.51 -3.10 -32.32
C LYS A 6 -14.73 -3.94 -31.97
N VAL A 7 -15.89 -3.30 -31.87
CA VAL A 7 -17.16 -3.97 -31.58
C VAL A 7 -18.16 -3.70 -32.70
N LYS A 8 -19.01 -4.68 -32.97
CA LYS A 8 -20.14 -4.62 -33.91
C LYS A 8 -21.28 -5.43 -33.30
N VAL A 9 -22.51 -4.96 -33.50
CA VAL A 9 -23.71 -5.59 -32.96
C VAL A 9 -24.70 -5.89 -34.08
N TRP A 10 -25.62 -6.82 -33.82
CA TRP A 10 -26.72 -7.15 -34.70
C TRP A 10 -28.03 -6.75 -34.03
N ASP A 11 -28.96 -6.18 -34.80
CA ASP A 11 -30.31 -5.88 -34.33
C ASP A 11 -31.18 -7.15 -34.27
N ARG A 12 -32.44 -7.00 -33.86
CA ARG A 12 -33.40 -8.10 -33.73
C ARG A 12 -33.71 -8.78 -35.07
N ASP A 13 -33.64 -8.03 -36.16
CA ASP A 13 -33.98 -8.51 -37.49
C ASP A 13 -32.74 -9.09 -38.20
N GLY A 14 -31.60 -9.16 -37.49
CA GLY A 14 -30.35 -9.73 -37.96
C GLY A 14 -29.50 -8.76 -38.77
N ASN A 15 -29.85 -7.47 -38.81
CA ASN A 15 -29.04 -6.49 -39.52
C ASN A 15 -27.83 -6.06 -38.68
N PRO A 16 -26.62 -6.06 -39.27
CA PRO A 16 -25.44 -5.62 -38.57
C PRO A 16 -25.33 -4.09 -38.49
N SER A 17 -24.77 -3.57 -37.40
CA SER A 17 -24.30 -2.17 -37.31
C SER A 17 -23.00 -1.96 -38.09
N GLU A 18 -22.61 -0.70 -38.26
CA GLU A 18 -21.21 -0.36 -38.55
C GLU A 18 -20.29 -0.81 -37.41
N TRP A 19 -19.01 -1.02 -37.73
CA TRP A 19 -18.00 -1.27 -36.70
C TRP A 19 -17.76 0.00 -35.88
N SER A 20 -17.48 -0.15 -34.59
CA SER A 20 -16.99 0.95 -33.77
C SER A 20 -15.62 1.44 -34.26
N GLU A 21 -15.25 2.66 -33.86
CA GLU A 21 -13.87 3.10 -33.93
C GLU A 21 -12.95 2.13 -33.16
N PRO A 22 -11.68 1.95 -33.60
CA PRO A 22 -10.72 1.12 -32.87
C PRO A 22 -10.46 1.67 -31.46
N THR A 23 -10.48 0.78 -30.48
CA THR A 23 -10.11 1.08 -29.09
C THR A 23 -8.79 0.41 -28.72
N ARG A 24 -8.08 1.02 -27.77
CA ARG A 24 -6.81 0.53 -27.22
C ARG A 24 -6.98 0.24 -25.75
N TRP A 25 -6.48 -0.91 -25.31
CA TRP A 25 -6.49 -1.31 -23.91
C TRP A 25 -5.12 -1.79 -23.45
N THR A 26 -4.83 -1.54 -22.18
CA THR A 26 -3.60 -1.95 -21.51
C THR A 26 -3.92 -2.55 -20.14
N MET A 27 -3.12 -3.53 -19.73
CA MET A 27 -3.10 -4.03 -18.35
C MET A 27 -1.93 -3.46 -17.58
N GLY A 28 -2.18 -3.16 -16.31
CA GLY A 28 -1.13 -2.92 -15.32
C GLY A 28 -0.50 -4.21 -14.81
N LEU A 29 0.13 -4.13 -13.65
CA LEU A 29 0.69 -5.28 -12.94
C LEU A 29 -0.46 -6.12 -12.37
N LEU A 30 -0.48 -7.43 -12.65
CA LEU A 30 -1.61 -8.31 -12.32
C LEU A 30 -1.36 -9.10 -11.05
N LYS A 31 -0.09 -9.37 -10.75
CA LYS A 31 0.34 -10.11 -9.56
C LYS A 31 1.28 -9.27 -8.74
N ARG A 32 1.38 -9.58 -7.44
CA ARG A 32 2.30 -8.90 -6.54
C ARG A 32 3.75 -9.07 -7.00
N GLU A 33 4.09 -10.25 -7.53
CA GLU A 33 5.44 -10.58 -8.00
C GLU A 33 5.85 -9.80 -9.26
N ASP A 34 4.89 -9.20 -9.98
CA ASP A 34 5.18 -8.33 -11.12
C ASP A 34 5.74 -6.97 -10.67
N TRP A 35 5.52 -6.58 -9.41
CA TRP A 35 6.10 -5.38 -8.81
C TRP A 35 7.56 -5.63 -8.41
N LYS A 36 8.48 -4.90 -9.05
CA LYS A 36 9.93 -5.05 -8.87
C LYS A 36 10.59 -3.89 -8.12
N ALA A 37 9.82 -2.85 -7.79
CA ALA A 37 10.37 -1.72 -7.06
C ALA A 37 10.64 -2.12 -5.59
N LYS A 38 11.29 -1.22 -4.86
CA LYS A 38 11.45 -1.33 -3.41
C LYS A 38 10.63 -0.24 -2.75
N TRP A 39 10.07 -0.55 -1.60
CA TRP A 39 9.51 0.48 -0.73
C TRP A 39 10.68 1.34 -0.23
N ILE A 40 10.49 2.66 -0.28
CA ILE A 40 11.44 3.62 0.25
C ILE A 40 10.70 4.48 1.28
N GLY A 41 11.37 4.78 2.37
CA GLY A 41 10.89 5.63 3.46
C GLY A 41 12.06 6.42 4.03
N TYR A 42 11.76 7.56 4.62
CA TYR A 42 12.71 8.35 5.41
C TYR A 42 12.43 8.02 6.88
N ASP A 43 13.34 7.30 7.51
CA ASP A 43 13.16 6.76 8.87
C ASP A 43 13.58 7.76 9.97
N GLU A 44 14.02 8.96 9.59
CA GLU A 44 14.32 10.01 10.55
C GLU A 44 13.06 10.81 10.87
N PRO A 45 12.87 11.20 12.14
CA PRO A 45 11.79 12.11 12.51
C PRO A 45 11.93 13.41 11.70
N ALA A 46 10.79 13.96 11.26
CA ALA A 46 10.82 15.22 10.56
C ALA A 46 11.44 16.31 11.46
N GLU A 47 12.15 17.30 10.90
CA GLU A 47 12.84 18.33 11.71
C GLU A 47 11.93 19.09 12.68
N TRP A 48 10.62 19.09 12.41
CA TRP A 48 9.58 19.72 13.23
C TRP A 48 8.88 18.74 14.19
N GLU A 49 9.19 17.45 14.15
CA GLU A 49 8.90 16.51 15.22
C GLU A 49 9.99 16.70 16.29
N GLU A 50 9.76 17.66 17.19
CA GLU A 50 10.56 17.80 18.41
C GLU A 50 10.74 16.43 19.05
N ARG A 51 11.99 15.94 19.05
CA ARG A 51 12.48 14.69 19.66
C ARG A 51 11.38 13.92 20.36
N LEU A 52 10.84 12.91 19.67
CA LEU A 52 9.88 11.95 20.23
C LEU A 52 10.26 11.72 21.69
N LEU A 53 9.39 12.15 22.62
CA LEU A 53 9.55 11.88 24.04
C LEU A 53 9.41 10.37 24.20
N THR A 54 10.49 9.65 23.93
CA THR A 54 10.54 8.21 24.12
C THR A 54 10.76 7.95 25.60
N PHE A 55 10.18 6.86 26.09
CA PHE A 55 10.51 6.35 27.42
C PHE A 55 11.84 5.59 27.43
N GLU A 56 12.66 5.73 26.38
CA GLU A 56 13.96 5.08 26.28
C GLU A 56 14.88 5.66 27.38
N GLY A 57 15.33 4.80 28.28
CA GLY A 57 16.09 5.22 29.47
C GLY A 57 15.25 5.72 30.65
N CYS A 58 13.93 5.84 30.52
CA CYS A 58 13.06 6.16 31.66
C CYS A 58 12.92 4.95 32.58
N ARG A 59 13.12 5.17 33.88
CA ARG A 59 12.83 4.17 34.92
C ARG A 59 11.46 4.45 35.51
N TRP A 60 10.53 3.54 35.28
CA TRP A 60 9.22 3.58 35.93
C TRP A 60 9.40 3.28 37.43
N THR A 61 8.85 4.15 38.27
CA THR A 61 8.79 3.93 39.71
C THR A 61 7.33 3.92 40.13
N SER A 62 6.94 2.92 40.92
CA SER A 62 5.63 2.83 41.56
C SER A 62 5.81 2.96 43.08
N SER A 63 4.81 3.48 43.78
CA SER A 63 4.82 3.59 45.24
C SER A 63 4.47 2.25 45.89
N SER A 64 5.15 1.15 45.56
CA SER A 64 5.18 0.03 46.48
C SER A 64 6.27 0.30 47.51
N ALA A 65 5.82 0.74 48.68
CA ALA A 65 6.61 0.77 49.89
C ALA A 65 7.45 -0.51 50.04
N GLN A 66 8.73 -0.32 50.33
CA GLN A 66 9.67 -1.21 51.03
C GLN A 66 9.31 -2.71 51.10
N LYS A 67 10.15 -3.54 50.47
CA LYS A 67 10.63 -4.77 51.12
C LYS A 67 12.13 -4.90 50.93
N THR A 68 12.85 -4.53 51.97
CA THR A 68 14.17 -5.05 52.32
C THR A 68 14.08 -6.57 52.49
N GLY A 69 15.07 -7.32 51.99
CA GLY A 69 15.21 -8.74 52.30
C GLY A 69 15.93 -9.58 51.24
N ILE A 70 17.26 -9.52 51.25
CA ILE A 70 18.29 -10.57 51.03
C ILE A 70 17.92 -11.81 50.16
N SER A 71 18.78 -12.07 49.17
CA SER A 71 19.06 -13.30 48.39
C SER A 71 18.90 -14.65 49.15
N PRO A 72 18.69 -15.80 48.46
CA PRO A 72 19.24 -16.22 47.17
C PRO A 72 18.26 -16.21 45.98
#